data_AF-A0A7X7XZC5-F1
#
_entry.id   AF-A0A7X7XZC5-F1
#
_cell.length_a   1.000
_cell.length_b   1.000
_cell.length_c   1.000
_cell.angle_alpha   90.00
_cell.angle_beta   90.00
_cell.angle_gamma   90.00
#
_symmetry.space_group_name_H-M   'P 1'
#
loop_
_entity.id
_entity.type
_entity.pdbx_description
1 polymer ?
#
loop_
_entity_poly.entity_id
_entity_poly.type
_entity_poly.pdbx_seq_one_letter_code
_entity_poly.pdbx_strand_id
1 'polypeptide(L)'
;MMYVVKKPFKSMGKFYGVGSIIVDPTAIKRFKSKVNEGKVIVVTEDNLQSVAAYIKARSGVDILPGFTKTETIDVRLPKDPKPDKPKPNEPKPNEPKPNEPKLVAKAKVVIKK
;
A
#
# COMPACT_ATOMS: atom_id res chain seq x y z
N MET A 1 -12.97 21.85 -10.31
CA MET A 1 -12.16 21.04 -11.27
C MET A 1 -11.50 19.91 -10.49
N MET A 2 -11.63 18.68 -10.98
CA MET A 2 -11.10 17.49 -10.32
C MET A 2 -10.05 16.85 -11.21
N TYR A 3 -9.16 16.08 -10.61
CA TYR A 3 -8.12 15.37 -11.35
C TYR A 3 -8.02 13.93 -10.90
N VAL A 4 -7.68 13.04 -11.84
CA VAL A 4 -7.50 11.62 -11.58
C VAL A 4 -6.12 11.18 -11.98
N VAL A 5 -5.53 10.34 -11.15
CA VAL A 5 -4.22 9.75 -11.37
C VAL A 5 -4.36 8.56 -12.32
N LYS A 6 -3.81 8.70 -13.52
CA LYS A 6 -3.74 7.65 -14.55
C LYS A 6 -2.57 6.70 -14.33
N LYS A 7 -1.44 7.23 -13.86
CA LYS A 7 -0.22 6.47 -13.58
C LYS A 7 0.28 6.82 -12.18
N PRO A 8 0.74 5.84 -11.40
CA PRO A 8 1.14 6.08 -10.03
C PRO A 8 2.39 6.97 -9.98
N PHE A 9 2.46 7.86 -9.01
CA PHE A 9 3.65 8.68 -8.77
C PHE A 9 3.77 9.09 -7.30
N LYS A 10 4.98 9.48 -6.91
CA LYS A 10 5.26 10.06 -5.59
C LYS A 10 5.47 11.56 -5.72
N SER A 11 4.83 12.34 -4.85
CA SER A 11 5.04 13.79 -4.78
C SER A 11 4.92 14.27 -3.34
N MET A 12 5.83 15.15 -2.92
CA MET A 12 5.88 15.72 -1.55
C MET A 12 5.71 14.66 -0.44
N GLY A 13 6.38 13.50 -0.57
CA GLY A 13 6.31 12.42 0.40
C GLY A 13 5.03 11.55 0.33
N LYS A 14 3.98 11.99 -0.38
CA LYS A 14 2.74 11.23 -0.58
C LYS A 14 2.82 10.38 -1.85
N PHE A 15 2.26 9.17 -1.78
CA PHE A 15 2.09 8.29 -2.93
C PHE A 15 0.68 8.45 -3.48
N TYR A 16 0.60 8.67 -4.79
CA TYR A 16 -0.64 8.81 -5.54
C TYR A 16 -0.78 7.57 -6.43
N GLY A 17 -1.72 6.68 -6.08
CA GLY A 17 -2.01 5.45 -6.81
C GLY A 17 -2.93 5.68 -8.01
N VAL A 18 -3.03 4.71 -8.91
CA VAL A 18 -3.96 4.78 -10.04
C VAL A 18 -5.40 4.88 -9.53
N GLY A 19 -6.20 5.77 -10.11
CA GLY A 19 -7.57 6.03 -9.68
C GLY A 19 -7.70 6.94 -8.47
N SER A 20 -6.59 7.45 -7.91
CA SER A 20 -6.67 8.46 -6.84
C SER A 20 -7.27 9.75 -7.39
N ILE A 21 -8.23 10.30 -6.66
CA ILE A 21 -8.86 11.58 -6.97
C ILE A 21 -8.09 12.69 -6.25
N ILE A 22 -7.69 13.69 -7.02
CA ILE A 22 -7.01 14.89 -6.54
C ILE A 22 -8.01 16.04 -6.66
N VAL A 23 -8.45 16.53 -5.50
CA VAL A 23 -9.31 17.71 -5.41
C VAL A 23 -8.46 18.98 -5.47
N ASP A 24 -7.33 18.99 -4.75
CA ASP A 24 -6.41 20.12 -4.70
C ASP A 24 -5.05 19.79 -5.35
N PRO A 25 -4.71 20.40 -6.50
CA PRO A 25 -3.44 20.18 -7.18
C PRO A 25 -2.23 20.82 -6.48
N THR A 26 -2.45 21.75 -5.54
CA THR A 26 -1.39 22.48 -4.81
C THR A 26 -0.57 21.55 -3.92
N ALA A 27 -1.18 20.45 -3.46
CA ALA A 27 -0.51 19.40 -2.69
C ALA A 27 0.50 18.58 -3.53
N ILE A 28 0.62 18.86 -4.83
CA ILE A 28 1.47 18.12 -5.77
C ILE A 28 2.53 19.05 -6.36
N LYS A 29 3.78 18.78 -5.99
CA LYS A 29 4.93 19.44 -6.61
C LYS A 29 5.00 19.12 -8.10
N ARG A 30 5.21 20.16 -8.92
CA ARG A 30 5.28 20.09 -10.40
C ARG A 30 4.01 19.47 -11.02
N PHE A 31 2.84 19.81 -10.50
CA PHE A 31 1.55 19.30 -10.98
C PHE A 31 1.38 19.42 -12.51
N LYS A 32 1.65 20.59 -13.10
CA LYS A 32 1.57 20.81 -14.55
C LYS A 32 2.44 19.82 -15.35
N SER A 33 3.64 19.49 -14.86
CA SER A 33 4.49 18.47 -15.49
C SER A 33 3.84 17.09 -15.42
N LYS A 34 3.14 16.74 -14.32
CA LYS A 34 2.45 15.44 -14.19
C LYS A 34 1.23 15.33 -15.10
N VAL A 35 0.55 16.45 -15.36
CA VAL A 35 -0.51 16.51 -16.37
C VAL A 35 0.10 16.32 -17.77
N ASN A 36 1.16 17.06 -18.12
CA ASN A 36 1.81 16.95 -19.42
C ASN A 36 2.46 15.57 -19.67
N GLU A 37 2.98 14.92 -18.62
CA GLU A 37 3.48 13.54 -18.66
C GLU A 37 2.36 12.49 -18.83
N GLY A 38 1.08 12.90 -18.78
CA GLY A 38 -0.08 12.02 -18.84
C GLY A 38 -0.25 11.14 -17.60
N LYS A 39 0.35 11.54 -16.47
CA LYS A 39 0.19 10.85 -15.18
C LYS A 39 -1.08 11.26 -14.47
N VAL A 40 -1.51 12.51 -14.67
CA VAL A 40 -2.74 13.07 -14.13
C VAL A 40 -3.61 13.52 -15.30
N ILE A 41 -4.91 13.22 -15.24
CA ILE A 41 -5.91 13.66 -16.22
C ILE A 41 -6.84 14.65 -15.52
N VAL A 42 -7.20 15.73 -16.24
CA VAL A 42 -8.24 16.66 -15.80
C VAL A 42 -9.60 16.02 -16.05
N VAL A 43 -10.42 15.94 -15.01
CA VAL A 43 -11.75 15.35 -15.10
C VAL A 43 -12.81 16.44 -15.05
N THR A 44 -13.65 16.44 -16.07
CA THR A 44 -14.88 17.23 -16.23
C THR A 44 -16.06 16.27 -16.40
N GLU A 45 -17.28 16.78 -16.37
CA GLU A 45 -18.48 15.95 -16.51
C GLU A 45 -18.51 15.18 -17.83
N ASP A 46 -18.02 15.81 -18.92
CA ASP A 46 -18.01 15.23 -20.26
C ASP A 46 -17.06 14.03 -20.41
N ASN A 47 -15.95 14.02 -19.67
CA ASN A 47 -14.92 12.98 -19.80
C ASN A 47 -14.88 11.99 -18.63
N LEU A 48 -15.70 12.22 -17.59
CA LEU A 48 -15.76 11.41 -16.38
C LEU A 48 -16.00 9.93 -16.69
N GLN A 49 -16.99 9.63 -17.53
CA GLN A 49 -17.33 8.24 -17.88
C GLN A 49 -16.19 7.53 -18.60
N SER A 50 -15.55 8.20 -19.56
CA SER A 50 -14.43 7.61 -20.31
C SER A 50 -13.21 7.38 -19.41
N VAL A 51 -12.88 8.33 -18.54
CA VAL A 51 -11.76 8.18 -17.59
C VAL A 51 -12.06 7.07 -16.59
N ALA A 52 -13.29 6.98 -16.08
CA ALA A 52 -13.69 5.92 -15.17
C ALA A 52 -13.62 4.54 -15.82
N ALA A 53 -14.18 4.40 -17.02
CA ALA A 53 -14.10 3.16 -17.79
C ALA A 53 -12.64 2.75 -18.06
N TYR A 54 -11.79 3.72 -18.41
CA TYR A 54 -10.37 3.47 -18.66
C TYR A 54 -9.62 2.95 -17.42
N ILE A 55 -9.81 3.62 -16.27
CA ILE A 55 -9.16 3.22 -15.02
C ILE A 55 -9.68 1.87 -14.54
N LYS A 56 -10.98 1.62 -14.67
CA LYS A 56 -11.61 0.33 -14.35
C LYS A 56 -11.07 -0.80 -15.22
N ALA A 57 -10.97 -0.61 -16.53
CA ALA A 57 -10.45 -1.61 -17.46
C ALA A 57 -8.97 -1.93 -17.20
N ARG A 58 -8.18 -0.94 -16.77
CA ARG A 58 -6.72 -1.09 -16.63
C ARG A 58 -6.28 -1.55 -15.25
N SER A 59 -6.95 -1.09 -14.21
CA SER A 59 -6.54 -1.31 -12.81
C SER A 59 -7.61 -1.98 -11.96
N GLY A 60 -8.81 -2.21 -12.50
CA GLY A 60 -9.94 -2.78 -11.76
C GLY A 60 -10.55 -1.83 -10.75
N VAL A 61 -10.12 -0.56 -10.70
CA VAL A 61 -10.58 0.43 -9.72
C VAL A 61 -11.75 1.22 -10.28
N ASP A 62 -12.88 1.21 -9.56
CA ASP A 62 -14.03 2.05 -9.90
C ASP A 62 -13.93 3.41 -9.20
N ILE A 63 -13.76 4.46 -9.99
CA ILE A 63 -13.58 5.84 -9.49
C ILE A 63 -14.87 6.64 -9.46
N LEU A 64 -15.92 6.22 -10.17
CA LEU A 64 -17.25 6.87 -10.14
C LEU A 64 -17.76 7.13 -8.72
N PRO A 65 -17.72 6.16 -7.79
CA PRO A 65 -18.17 6.40 -6.41
C PRO A 65 -17.30 7.40 -5.64
N GLY A 66 -16.08 7.70 -6.10
CA GLY A 66 -15.24 8.73 -5.48
C GLY A 66 -15.61 10.15 -5.91
N PHE A 67 -16.26 10.32 -7.07
CA PHE A 67 -16.76 11.61 -7.54
C PHE A 67 -18.09 12.00 -6.89
N THR A 68 -18.92 11.03 -6.52
CA THR A 68 -20.19 11.28 -5.82
C THR A 68 -20.03 11.57 -4.33
N LYS A 69 -18.87 11.28 -3.73
CA LYS A 69 -18.56 11.45 -2.30
C LYS A 69 -17.88 12.79 -1.96
N THR A 70 -18.11 13.83 -2.75
CA THR A 70 -17.42 15.13 -2.55
C THR A 70 -17.77 15.79 -1.19
N GLU A 71 -18.77 15.28 -0.47
CA GLU A 71 -18.86 15.42 0.98
C GLU A 71 -18.49 14.10 1.65
N THR A 72 -17.29 14.06 2.23
CA THR A 72 -16.86 13.31 3.42
C THR A 72 -15.42 12.84 3.18
N ILE A 73 -14.49 13.68 3.64
CA ILE A 73 -13.19 13.25 4.15
C ILE A 73 -13.35 11.96 4.97
N ASP A 74 -13.13 10.80 4.35
CA ASP A 74 -12.81 9.59 5.09
C ASP A 74 -11.51 9.03 4.52
N VAL A 75 -10.44 9.37 5.22
CA VAL A 75 -9.16 8.68 5.17
C VAL A 75 -9.40 7.27 5.71
N ARG A 76 -9.99 6.40 4.90
CA ARG A 76 -9.90 4.95 5.08
C ARG A 76 -9.42 4.35 3.78
N LEU A 77 -8.12 4.08 3.78
CA LEU A 77 -7.48 3.05 2.96
C LEU A 77 -8.46 1.90 2.69
N PRO A 78 -8.61 1.41 1.44
CA PRO A 78 -9.08 0.05 1.26
C PRO A 78 -7.99 -0.87 1.83
N LYS A 79 -8.22 -1.40 3.03
CA LYS A 79 -7.61 -2.67 3.43
C LYS A 79 -8.23 -3.71 2.51
N ASP A 80 -7.51 -4.10 1.47
CA ASP A 80 -7.83 -5.34 0.76
C ASP A 80 -7.99 -6.48 1.78
N PRO A 81 -9.06 -7.28 1.70
CA PRO A 81 -9.24 -8.43 2.57
C PRO A 81 -8.22 -9.49 2.14
N LYS A 82 -7.24 -9.81 2.98
CA LYS A 82 -6.52 -11.07 2.82
C LYS A 82 -7.53 -12.20 3.09
N PRO A 83 -7.75 -13.12 2.14
CA PRO A 83 -8.57 -14.29 2.40
C PRO A 83 -7.88 -15.14 3.48
N ASP A 84 -8.59 -15.33 4.57
CA ASP A 84 -8.26 -16.23 5.66
C ASP A 84 -8.14 -17.65 5.10
N LYS A 85 -6.90 -18.09 4.84
CA LYS A 85 -6.56 -19.51 4.74
C LYS A 85 -5.85 -19.89 6.04
N PRO A 86 -6.53 -20.51 7.00
CA PRO A 86 -5.84 -21.16 8.09
C PRO A 86 -5.64 -22.65 7.79
N LYS A 87 -4.44 -23.13 8.17
CA LYS A 87 -3.96 -24.51 8.38
C LYS A 87 -3.05 -25.07 7.26
N PRO A 88 -1.96 -25.80 7.62
CA PRO A 88 -1.92 -26.73 8.74
C PRO A 88 -0.68 -26.72 9.67
N ASN A 89 -0.96 -27.22 10.88
CA ASN A 89 -0.08 -27.94 11.82
C ASN A 89 1.00 -27.18 12.59
N GLU A 90 0.66 -26.84 13.84
CA GLU A 90 1.58 -26.80 14.98
C GLU A 90 2.30 -28.15 15.13
N PRO A 91 3.60 -28.11 15.47
CA PRO A 91 4.06 -28.89 16.62
C PRO A 91 4.57 -27.92 17.68
N LYS A 92 3.86 -27.88 18.81
CA LYS A 92 4.29 -27.22 20.03
C LYS A 92 5.62 -27.81 20.51
N PRO A 93 6.67 -27.01 20.78
CA PRO A 93 7.67 -27.40 21.75
C PRO A 93 7.11 -27.02 23.13
N ASN A 94 6.68 -28.04 23.87
CA ASN A 94 6.43 -27.94 25.30
C ASN A 94 7.70 -27.43 25.99
N GLU A 95 7.62 -26.30 26.68
CA GLU A 95 8.42 -26.12 27.90
C GLU A 95 7.82 -27.02 28.97
N PRO A 96 8.67 -27.77 29.69
CA PRO A 96 8.74 -27.46 31.12
C PRO A 96 10.17 -27.56 31.68
N LYS A 97 10.68 -26.39 32.08
CA LYS A 97 11.12 -26.05 33.45
C LYS A 97 12.32 -26.79 34.11
N PRO A 98 12.91 -26.17 35.16
CA PRO A 98 14.34 -26.13 35.45
C PRO A 98 14.79 -27.24 36.40
N ASN A 99 16.08 -27.55 36.39
CA ASN A 99 16.83 -27.99 37.58
C ASN A 99 18.34 -28.06 37.28
N GLU A 100 19.13 -27.26 38.00
CA GLU A 100 20.54 -27.54 38.29
C GLU A 100 20.65 -28.93 38.96
N PRO A 101 21.74 -29.72 38.80
CA PRO A 101 23.03 -29.39 39.42
C PRO A 101 24.33 -29.87 38.72
N LYS A 102 25.41 -29.14 39.04
CA LYS A 102 26.86 -29.45 39.08
C LYS A 102 27.35 -30.81 38.54
N LEU A 103 28.45 -30.79 37.76
CA LEU A 103 29.61 -31.72 37.82
C LEU A 103 30.69 -31.23 36.80
N VAL A 104 31.78 -30.61 37.24
CA VAL A 104 33.13 -31.20 37.47
C VAL A 104 33.87 -31.65 36.19
N ALA A 105 34.79 -30.78 35.76
CA ALA A 105 36.20 -31.02 35.41
C ALA A 105 36.66 -31.66 34.07
N LYS A 106 37.80 -31.08 33.61
CA LYS A 106 38.82 -31.55 32.63
C LYS A 106 38.37 -31.46 31.15
N ALA A 107 39.19 -31.05 30.19
CA ALA A 107 40.63 -31.13 30.05
C ALA A 107 41.24 -30.08 29.10
N LYS A 108 42.50 -29.75 29.37
CA LYS A 108 43.52 -29.15 28.49
C LYS A 108 43.52 -29.76 27.07
N VAL A 109 43.57 -28.93 26.03
CA VAL A 109 44.39 -29.21 24.83
C VAL A 109 45.04 -27.90 24.35
N VAL A 110 46.35 -28.03 24.12
CA VAL A 110 47.35 -27.01 23.80
C VAL A 110 47.22 -26.57 22.33
N ILE A 111 47.20 -25.27 22.07
CA ILE A 111 47.38 -24.70 20.73
C ILE A 111 48.89 -24.46 20.56
N LYS A 112 49.51 -25.23 19.68
CA LYS A 112 50.93 -25.14 19.31
C LYS A 112 51.09 -23.97 18.32
N LYS A 113 52.04 -23.08 18.61
CA LYS A 113 52.49 -22.00 17.73
C LYS A 113 53.68 -22.49 16.91
#